data_AF-A0A7X9FS38-F1
#
_entry.id   AF-A0A7X9FS38-F1
#
_cell.length_a   1.000
_cell.length_b   1.000
_cell.length_c   1.000
_cell.angle_alpha   90.00
_cell.angle_beta   90.00
_cell.angle_gamma   90.00
#
_symmetry.space_group_name_H-M   'P 1'
#
loop_
_entity.id
_entity.type
_entity.pdbx_description
1 polymer ?
#
loop_
_entity_poly.entity_id
_entity_poly.type
_entity_poly.pdbx_seq_one_letter_code
_entity_poly.pdbx_strand_id
1 'polypeptide(L)'
;PKDRGMLFKFPHQSEATFWGKNTYIPLDVAFVDKHGKITQIAKIAPLSTRLIHSKNMCSMAIETNAGFFDEHGIKAGDTIELKGNEVLFKT
;
A
#
# COMPACT_ATOMS: atom_id res chain seq x y z
N PRO A 1 8.76 -2.18 13.28
CA PRO A 1 9.37 -0.84 13.43
C PRO A 1 8.64 0.18 12.59
N LYS A 2 8.79 1.46 12.89
CA LYS A 2 8.04 2.53 12.21
C LYS A 2 8.33 2.59 10.71
N ASP A 3 9.58 2.38 10.31
CA ASP A 3 10.02 2.51 8.91
C ASP A 3 10.09 1.16 8.18
N ARG A 4 9.29 0.18 8.63
CA ARG A 4 9.18 -1.13 7.96
C ARG A 4 7.76 -1.37 7.51
N GLY A 5 7.65 -1.96 6.33
CA GLY A 5 6.39 -2.35 5.71
C GLY A 5 6.54 -3.63 4.90
N MET A 6 5.50 -3.97 4.16
CA MET A 6 5.45 -5.14 3.28
C MET A 6 5.09 -4.70 1.87
N LEU A 7 5.90 -5.11 0.89
CA LEU A 7 5.67 -4.86 -0.52
C LEU A 7 5.11 -6.13 -1.17
N PHE A 8 3.92 -6.01 -1.75
CA PHE A 8 3.32 -7.03 -2.59
C PHE A 8 3.60 -6.66 -4.05
N LYS A 9 4.26 -7.56 -4.80
CA LYS A 9 4.41 -7.46 -6.26
C LYS A 9 3.53 -8.50 -6.93
N PHE A 10 2.63 -8.06 -7.80
CA PHE A 10 1.75 -8.95 -8.55
C PHE A 10 2.42 -9.35 -9.88
N PRO A 11 2.24 -10.60 -10.34
CA PRO A 11 2.83 -11.06 -11.61
C PRO A 11 2.22 -10.37 -12.83
N HIS A 12 0.98 -9.91 -12.72
CA HIS A 12 0.25 -9.17 -13.74
C HIS A 12 -0.53 -8.02 -13.08
N GLN A 13 -0.91 -7.02 -13.86
CA GLN A 13 -1.80 -5.97 -13.35
C GLN A 13 -3.15 -6.59 -12.96
N SER A 14 -3.62 -6.30 -11.75
CA SER A 14 -4.88 -6.84 -11.24
C SER A 14 -5.59 -5.83 -10.34
N GLU A 15 -6.90 -6.03 -10.17
CA GLU A 15 -7.63 -5.46 -9.05
C GLU A 15 -7.22 -6.20 -7.79
N ALA A 16 -6.47 -5.54 -6.91
CA ALA A 16 -6.06 -6.11 -5.66
C ALA A 16 -7.13 -5.90 -4.59
N THR A 17 -7.34 -6.91 -3.77
CA THR A 17 -8.26 -6.85 -2.63
C THR A 17 -7.52 -7.24 -1.36
N PHE A 18 -7.60 -6.39 -0.35
CA PHE A 18 -7.00 -6.59 0.96
C PHE A 18 -8.07 -6.62 2.05
N TRP A 19 -7.72 -7.17 3.21
CA TRP A 19 -8.52 -7.16 4.44
C TRP A 19 -7.60 -7.22 5.66
N GLY A 20 -8.15 -7.07 6.86
CA GLY A 20 -7.40 -7.21 8.11
C GLY A 20 -7.57 -8.56 8.79
N LYS A 21 -8.06 -9.59 8.09
CA LYS A 21 -8.28 -10.92 8.69
C LYS A 21 -6.96 -11.47 9.22
N ASN A 22 -6.91 -11.74 10.53
CA ASN A 22 -5.72 -12.18 11.26
C ASN A 22 -4.57 -11.15 11.29
N THR A 23 -4.85 -9.88 11.04
CA THR A 23 -3.92 -8.76 11.21
C THR A 23 -4.22 -8.06 12.53
N TYR A 24 -3.25 -8.04 13.45
CA TYR A 24 -3.45 -7.54 14.83
C TYR A 24 -3.11 -6.06 15.02
N ILE A 25 -2.44 -5.44 14.05
CA ILE A 25 -2.10 -4.01 14.08
C ILE A 25 -2.88 -3.28 12.98
N PRO A 26 -3.26 -2.02 13.19
CA PRO A 26 -3.86 -1.23 12.12
C PRO A 26 -2.80 -0.92 11.05
N LEU A 27 -3.20 -1.00 9.78
CA LEU A 27 -2.30 -0.77 8.65
C LEU A 27 -2.86 0.29 7.71
N ASP A 28 -1.96 0.93 6.97
CA ASP A 28 -2.31 1.60 5.72
C ASP A 28 -1.86 0.75 4.54
N VAL A 29 -2.59 0.81 3.42
CA VAL A 29 -2.20 0.19 2.16
C VAL A 29 -2.21 1.23 1.03
N ALA A 30 -1.10 1.34 0.31
CA ALA A 30 -0.99 2.11 -0.93
C ALA A 30 -1.02 1.18 -2.14
N PHE A 31 -1.93 1.43 -3.08
CA PHE A 31 -2.02 0.70 -4.35
C PHE A 31 -1.25 1.43 -5.45
N VAL A 32 -0.38 0.72 -6.15
CA VAL A 32 0.58 1.31 -7.07
C VAL A 32 0.42 0.71 -8.47
N ASP A 33 0.36 1.57 -9.50
CA ASP A 33 0.26 1.13 -10.88
C ASP A 33 1.60 0.65 -11.46
N LYS A 34 1.57 0.17 -12.72
CA LYS A 34 2.76 -0.33 -13.42
C LYS A 34 3.87 0.71 -13.62
N HIS A 35 3.56 2.00 -13.49
CA HIS A 35 4.49 3.10 -13.63
C HIS A 35 5.05 3.56 -12.28
N GLY A 36 4.69 2.89 -11.18
CA GLY A 36 5.13 3.26 -9.84
C GLY A 36 4.30 4.39 -9.23
N LYS A 37 3.16 4.77 -9.82
CA LYS A 37 2.31 5.83 -9.27
C LYS A 37 1.35 5.28 -8.22
N ILE A 38 1.28 5.93 -7.07
CA ILE A 38 0.27 5.64 -6.04
C ILE A 38 -1.08 6.12 -6.54
N THR A 39 -2.00 5.19 -6.75
CA THR A 39 -3.34 5.48 -7.27
C THR A 39 -4.37 5.68 -6.16
N GLN A 40 -4.12 5.07 -5.00
CA GLN A 40 -5.01 5.08 -3.84
C GLN A 40 -4.24 4.72 -2.58
N ILE A 41 -4.61 5.35 -1.47
CA ILE A 41 -4.22 4.95 -0.12
C ILE A 41 -5.50 4.63 0.66
N ALA A 42 -5.50 3.56 1.46
CA ALA A 42 -6.62 3.15 2.28
C ALA A 42 -6.17 2.62 3.64
N LYS A 43 -7.06 2.67 4.64
CA LYS A 43 -6.84 2.11 5.98
C LYS A 43 -7.36 0.67 6.05
N ILE A 44 -6.58 -0.24 6.63
CA ILE A 44 -6.98 -1.61 6.95
C ILE A 44 -7.20 -1.72 8.46
N ALA A 45 -8.44 -2.01 8.86
CA ALA A 45 -8.78 -2.23 10.26
C ALA A 45 -8.33 -3.62 10.73
N PRO A 46 -7.72 -3.74 11.93
CA PRO A 46 -7.26 -5.03 12.44
C PRO A 46 -8.44 -5.99 12.66
N LEU A 47 -8.19 -7.29 12.45
CA LEU A 47 -9.14 -8.39 12.59
C LEU A 47 -10.42 -8.27 11.73
N SER A 48 -10.50 -7.29 10.84
CA SER A 48 -11.68 -7.04 10.01
C SER A 48 -11.65 -7.88 8.73
N THR A 49 -12.81 -8.44 8.36
CA THR A 49 -13.01 -9.11 7.07
C THR A 49 -13.57 -8.17 6.00
N ARG A 50 -13.72 -6.87 6.30
CA ARG A 50 -14.15 -5.88 5.32
C ARG A 50 -13.13 -5.80 4.19
N LEU A 51 -13.61 -5.99 2.96
CA LEU A 51 -12.78 -5.93 1.77
C LEU A 51 -12.42 -4.48 1.40
N ILE A 52 -11.17 -4.28 1.04
CA ILE A 52 -10.62 -3.03 0.54
C ILE A 52 -10.11 -3.31 -0.87
N HIS A 53 -10.84 -2.76 -1.84
CA HIS A 53 -10.51 -2.92 -3.25
C HIS A 53 -9.65 -1.75 -3.72
N SER A 54 -8.67 -2.07 -4.56
CA SER A 54 -8.02 -1.06 -5.40
C SER A 54 -9.04 -0.47 -6.38
N LYS A 55 -9.09 0.85 -6.52
CA LYS A 55 -9.95 1.55 -7.48
C LYS A 55 -9.55 1.31 -8.94
N ASN A 56 -8.30 0.92 -9.18
CA ASN A 56 -7.73 0.70 -10.51
C ASN A 56 -6.86 -0.56 -10.49
N MET A 57 -6.57 -1.09 -11.68
CA MET A 57 -5.56 -2.14 -11.86
C MET A 57 -4.20 -1.69 -11.33
N CYS A 58 -3.63 -2.47 -10.43
CA CYS A 58 -2.35 -2.20 -9.79
C CYS A 58 -1.34 -3.32 -10.08
N SER A 59 -0.05 -2.99 -10.06
CA SER A 59 1.04 -3.97 -10.18
C SER A 59 1.67 -4.26 -8.81
N MET A 60 1.47 -3.37 -7.84
CA MET A 60 2.02 -3.49 -6.50
C MET A 60 1.07 -2.91 -5.45
N ALA A 61 1.26 -3.36 -4.21
CA ALA A 61 0.69 -2.74 -3.03
C ALA A 61 1.74 -2.65 -1.91
N ILE A 62 1.68 -1.59 -1.10
CA ILE A 62 2.60 -1.38 0.02
C ILE A 62 1.78 -1.24 1.29
N GLU A 63 1.98 -2.17 2.23
CA GLU A 63 1.43 -2.07 3.59
C GLU A 63 2.45 -1.44 4.54
N THR A 64 1.98 -0.51 5.37
CA THR A 64 2.74 0.15 6.42
C THR A 64 1.90 0.23 7.69
N ASN A 65 2.50 0.60 8.83
CA ASN A 65 1.70 0.88 10.03
C ASN A 65 0.72 2.01 9.76
N ALA A 66 -0.47 1.94 10.34
CA ALA A 66 -1.47 2.97 10.12
C ALA A 66 -0.97 4.37 10.47
N GLY A 67 -1.23 5.33 9.58
CA GLY A 67 -0.80 6.73 9.71
C GLY A 67 0.54 7.05 9.05
N PHE A 68 1.32 6.05 8.62
CA PHE A 68 2.64 6.28 8.01
C PHE A 68 2.58 7.26 6.83
N PHE A 69 1.65 7.08 5.90
CA PHE A 69 1.57 7.95 4.71
C PHE A 69 1.17 9.39 5.09
N ASP A 70 0.26 9.54 6.04
CA ASP A 70 -0.18 10.85 6.53
C ASP A 70 0.98 11.58 7.24
N GLU A 71 1.72 10.88 8.11
CA GLU A 71 2.88 11.40 8.84
C GLU A 71 4.00 11.86 7.89
N HIS A 72 4.16 11.22 6.73
CA HIS A 72 5.19 11.54 5.75
C HIS A 72 4.69 12.40 4.59
N GLY A 73 3.43 12.84 4.61
CA GLY A 73 2.85 13.67 3.55
C GLY A 73 2.72 12.98 2.18
N ILE A 74 2.70 11.64 2.16
CA ILE A 74 2.57 10.82 0.96
C ILE A 74 1.08 10.65 0.62
N LYS A 75 0.74 10.85 -0.65
CA LYS A 75 -0.65 10.87 -1.14
C LYS A 75 -0.78 10.17 -2.49
N ALA A 76 -2.02 9.91 -2.88
CA ALA A 76 -2.31 9.48 -4.25
C ALA A 76 -1.84 10.55 -5.24
N GLY A 77 -1.19 10.12 -6.32
CA GLY A 77 -0.50 11.01 -7.27
C GLY A 77 1.02 10.91 -7.18
N ASP A 78 1.55 10.70 -5.97
CA ASP A 78 2.98 10.55 -5.75
C ASP A 78 3.50 9.24 -6.38
N THR A 79 4.81 9.12 -6.55
CA THR A 79 5.44 7.97 -7.19
C THR A 79 6.41 7.24 -6.27
N ILE A 80 6.72 5.99 -6.60
CA ILE A 80 7.72 5.20 -5.90
C ILE A 80 8.83 4.75 -6.85
N GLU A 81 9.99 4.48 -6.26
CA GLU A 81 11.09 3.76 -6.90
C GLU A 81 11.53 2.61 -6.00
N LEU A 82 11.88 1.47 -6.60
CA LEU A 82 12.39 0.32 -5.87
C LEU A 82 13.91 0.27 -5.96
N LYS A 83 14.57 0.24 -4.81
CA LYS A 83 16.03 0.10 -4.72
C LYS A 83 16.37 -1.11 -3.84
N GLY A 84 16.55 -2.27 -4.48
CA GLY A 84 16.68 -3.53 -3.77
C GLY A 84 15.42 -3.86 -2.98
N ASN A 85 15.52 -3.90 -1.65
CA ASN A 85 14.40 -4.14 -0.73
C ASN A 85 13.79 -2.85 -0.17
N GLU A 86 14.25 -1.68 -0.64
CA GLU A 86 13.77 -0.38 -0.21
C GLU A 86 12.72 0.17 -1.19
N VAL A 87 11.73 0.87 -0.64
CA VAL A 87 10.78 1.68 -1.39
C VAL A 87 11.10 3.15 -1.13
N LEU A 88 11.46 3.87 -2.18
CA LEU A 88 11.71 5.31 -2.13
C LEU A 88 10.46 6.04 -2.62
N PHE A 89 9.85 6.85 -1.76
CA PHE A 89 8.70 7.68 -2.12
C PHE A 89 9.18 9.01 -2.71
N LYS A 90 8.53 9.43 -3.80
CA LYS A 90 8.79 10.68 -4.53
C LYS A 90 7.49 11.49 -4.56
N THR A 91 7.44 12.52 -3.72
CA THR A 91 6.29 13.40 -3.46
C THR A 91 6.24 14.62 -4.37
#